data_AF-A0A397IFM8-F1
#
_entry.id   AF-A0A397IFM8-F1
#
_cell.length_a   1.000
_cell.length_b   1.000
_cell.length_c   1.000
_cell.angle_alpha   90.00
_cell.angle_beta   90.00
_cell.angle_gamma   90.00
#
_symmetry.space_group_name_H-M   'P 1'
#
loop_
_entity.id
_entity.type
_entity.pdbx_description
1 polymer ?
#
loop_
_entity_poly.entity_id
_entity_poly.type
_entity_poly.pdbx_seq_one_letter_code
_entity_poly.pdbx_strand_id
1 'polypeptide(L)'
;MAFKFLDKLSQDFSELLNDKEECNNKIKKIFTAHSATLCYRSSYFNNELPNIIPIDDSNNKIISKPNISAQIFEIILKYINGGIVDTENTDTRIMHDLMIFANELKCWELSEKLENHFIESKASWLRTHFTFVYHSIFKHNKFKNLETFCNNIIARHPSIIFESAEFTSLHESALMLILKRDDLQMKESEIWDYLIKWGTAQNPTLPEKLEEWSDENFMTLKTTLQQCLPLIRYFHIPNSDVMYKIKPYKKILDKQIWSDLNQHSTLPDQPV
;
A
#
# COMPACT_ATOMS: atom_id res chain seq x y z
N MET A 1 -0.04 -35.62 -30.56
CA MET A 1 1.14 -34.87 -30.07
C MET A 1 1.09 -33.50 -30.70
N ALA A 2 1.20 -32.42 -29.93
CA ALA A 2 1.13 -31.06 -30.45
C ALA A 2 2.51 -30.39 -30.32
N PHE A 3 3.04 -29.87 -31.43
CA PHE A 3 4.25 -29.05 -31.43
C PHE A 3 3.86 -27.60 -31.13
N LYS A 4 4.58 -26.94 -30.22
CA LYS A 4 4.33 -25.56 -29.79
C LYS A 4 5.46 -24.66 -30.30
N PHE A 5 5.12 -23.58 -30.97
CA PHE A 5 6.06 -22.59 -31.51
C PHE A 5 5.79 -21.20 -30.92
N LEU A 6 5.70 -21.12 -29.59
CA LEU A 6 5.21 -19.92 -28.90
C LEU A 6 6.28 -18.84 -28.76
N ASP A 7 7.53 -19.21 -28.50
CA ASP A 7 8.59 -18.25 -28.20
C ASP A 7 8.93 -17.38 -29.42
N LYS A 8 9.07 -18.00 -30.61
CA LYS A 8 9.32 -17.24 -31.84
C LYS A 8 8.13 -16.37 -32.23
N LEU A 9 6.91 -16.91 -32.13
CA LEU A 9 5.69 -16.15 -32.40
C LEU A 9 5.55 -14.92 -31.48
N SER A 10 5.85 -15.09 -30.19
CA SER A 10 5.87 -14.03 -29.18
C SER A 10 6.90 -12.94 -29.51
N GLN A 11 8.10 -13.35 -29.92
CA GLN A 11 9.15 -12.44 -30.35
C GLN A 11 8.73 -11.64 -31.60
N ASP A 12 8.16 -12.32 -32.60
CA ASP A 12 7.72 -11.69 -33.86
C ASP A 12 6.63 -10.63 -33.59
N PHE A 13 5.69 -10.89 -32.68
CA PHE A 13 4.70 -9.89 -32.28
C PHE A 13 5.29 -8.73 -31.49
N SER A 14 6.33 -8.96 -30.69
CA SER A 14 7.00 -7.91 -29.93
C SER A 14 7.76 -6.95 -30.85
N GLU A 15 8.42 -7.49 -31.88
CA GLU A 15 9.17 -6.72 -32.88
C GLU A 15 8.25 -5.83 -33.72
N LEU A 16 7.06 -6.34 -34.10
CA LEU A 16 6.06 -5.60 -34.88
C LEU A 16 5.63 -4.26 -34.24
N LEU A 17 5.71 -4.11 -32.92
CA LEU A 17 5.39 -2.83 -32.25
C LEU A 17 6.52 -1.81 -32.32
N ASN A 18 7.77 -2.27 -32.27
CA ASN A 18 8.92 -1.37 -32.24
C ASN A 18 9.08 -0.64 -33.59
N ASP A 19 8.57 -1.22 -34.68
CA ASP A 19 8.61 -0.63 -36.03
C ASP A 19 7.75 0.64 -36.19
N LYS A 20 6.90 0.99 -35.20
CA LYS A 20 5.97 2.13 -35.27
C LYS A 20 6.25 3.25 -34.26
N GLU A 21 7.43 3.31 -33.64
CA GLU A 21 7.78 4.43 -32.77
C GLU A 21 7.99 5.73 -33.58
N GLU A 22 6.94 6.52 -33.77
CA GLU A 22 7.09 7.91 -34.21
C GLU A 22 7.60 8.77 -33.05
N CYS A 23 8.90 9.02 -33.05
CA CYS A 23 9.53 9.95 -32.11
C CYS A 23 9.14 11.39 -32.47
N ASN A 24 8.19 11.98 -31.73
CA ASN A 24 7.90 13.41 -31.82
C ASN A 24 8.15 14.12 -30.49
N ASN A 25 9.24 14.91 -30.46
CA ASN A 25 9.56 16.03 -29.57
C ASN A 25 9.21 15.88 -28.07
N LYS A 26 10.21 15.44 -27.29
CA LYS A 26 10.58 15.74 -25.87
C LYS A 26 9.52 16.01 -24.77
N ILE A 27 8.21 15.96 -25.00
CA ILE A 27 7.19 16.27 -23.98
C ILE A 27 6.15 15.14 -23.84
N LYS A 28 5.84 14.35 -24.89
CA LYS A 28 4.88 13.23 -24.82
C LYS A 28 5.30 12.09 -25.76
N LYS A 29 5.50 10.87 -25.22
CA LYS A 29 5.73 9.65 -26.04
C LYS A 29 4.38 9.06 -26.41
N ILE A 30 4.16 8.80 -27.70
CA ILE A 30 2.95 8.15 -28.23
C ILE A 30 3.29 6.70 -28.54
N PHE A 31 2.37 5.79 -28.20
CA PHE A 31 2.50 4.38 -28.50
C PHE A 31 1.30 3.93 -29.31
N THR A 32 1.56 3.19 -30.39
CA THR A 32 0.51 2.59 -31.23
C THR A 32 0.40 1.11 -30.91
N ALA A 33 -0.81 0.64 -30.61
CA ALA A 33 -1.07 -0.76 -30.31
C ALA A 33 -2.44 -1.19 -30.83
N HIS A 34 -2.61 -2.48 -31.08
CA HIS A 34 -3.87 -3.04 -31.54
C HIS A 34 -4.85 -3.18 -30.37
N SER A 35 -6.05 -2.61 -30.52
CA SER A 35 -7.11 -2.64 -29.51
C SER A 35 -7.48 -4.05 -29.09
N ALA A 36 -7.55 -4.99 -30.04
CA ALA A 36 -7.82 -6.40 -29.75
C ALA A 36 -6.82 -6.99 -28.75
N THR A 37 -5.51 -6.80 -28.99
CA THR A 37 -4.46 -7.32 -28.11
C THR A 37 -4.52 -6.69 -26.72
N LEU A 38 -4.73 -5.38 -26.62
CA LEU A 38 -4.90 -4.68 -25.35
C LEU A 38 -6.09 -5.23 -24.55
N CYS A 39 -7.26 -5.39 -25.17
CA CYS A 39 -8.47 -5.87 -24.50
C CYS A 39 -8.32 -7.30 -23.96
N TYR A 40 -7.71 -8.21 -24.73
CA TYR A 40 -7.57 -9.61 -24.29
C TYR A 40 -6.54 -9.80 -23.17
N ARG A 41 -5.59 -8.88 -23.02
CA ARG A 41 -4.46 -9.00 -22.08
C ARG A 41 -4.59 -8.08 -20.86
N SER A 42 -5.54 -7.15 -20.90
CA SER A 42 -5.81 -6.18 -19.84
C SER A 42 -7.31 -5.90 -19.75
N SER A 43 -7.90 -6.27 -18.61
CA SER A 43 -9.31 -5.95 -18.34
C SER A 43 -9.55 -4.46 -18.14
N TYR A 44 -8.50 -3.65 -17.89
CA TYR A 44 -8.60 -2.20 -17.91
C TYR A 44 -8.94 -1.72 -19.32
N PHE A 45 -8.11 -2.07 -20.31
CA PHE A 45 -8.34 -1.65 -21.69
C PHE A 45 -9.62 -2.24 -22.28
N ASN A 46 -9.98 -3.48 -21.93
CA ASN A 46 -11.25 -4.09 -22.33
C ASN A 46 -12.47 -3.26 -21.91
N ASN A 47 -12.42 -2.67 -20.72
CA ASN A 47 -13.53 -1.89 -20.18
C ASN A 47 -13.46 -0.41 -20.62
N GLU A 48 -12.26 0.12 -20.83
CA GLU A 48 -12.03 1.53 -21.15
C GLU A 48 -12.25 1.83 -22.64
N LEU A 49 -11.67 1.02 -23.54
CA LEU A 49 -11.66 1.26 -24.99
C LEU A 49 -13.06 1.39 -25.63
N PRO A 50 -14.09 0.63 -25.22
CA PRO A 50 -15.44 0.80 -25.76
C PRO A 50 -16.04 2.19 -25.51
N ASN A 51 -15.65 2.85 -24.41
CA ASN A 51 -16.19 4.15 -24.01
C ASN A 51 -15.51 5.33 -24.72
N ILE A 52 -14.44 5.08 -25.48
CA ILE A 52 -13.67 6.12 -26.15
C ILE A 52 -14.18 6.33 -27.58
N ILE A 53 -14.44 7.60 -27.90
CA ILE A 53 -14.85 8.04 -29.23
C ILE A 53 -13.64 8.03 -30.17
N PRO A 54 -13.74 7.43 -31.37
CA PRO A 54 -12.69 7.53 -32.38
C PRO A 54 -12.41 8.97 -32.80
N ILE A 55 -11.17 9.26 -33.17
CA ILE A 55 -10.72 10.60 -33.55
C ILE A 55 -11.02 10.89 -35.03
N ASP A 56 -11.09 9.83 -35.83
CA ASP A 56 -11.25 9.90 -37.29
C ASP A 56 -12.00 8.66 -37.81
N ASP A 57 -12.27 8.68 -39.12
CA ASP A 57 -12.92 7.58 -39.83
C ASP A 57 -12.06 6.29 -39.88
N SER A 58 -10.79 6.35 -39.48
CA SER A 58 -9.90 5.18 -39.39
C SER A 58 -10.06 4.41 -38.08
N ASN A 59 -11.03 4.79 -37.23
CA ASN A 59 -11.34 4.18 -35.94
C ASN A 59 -10.20 4.25 -34.91
N ASN A 60 -9.26 5.19 -35.08
CA ASN A 60 -8.18 5.41 -34.12
C ASN A 60 -8.72 6.02 -32.82
N LYS A 61 -8.27 5.49 -31.68
CA LYS A 61 -8.65 5.95 -30.33
C LYS A 61 -7.39 6.35 -29.55
N ILE A 62 -7.46 7.43 -28.76
CA ILE A 62 -6.37 7.86 -27.88
C ILE A 62 -6.76 7.65 -26.42
N ILE A 63 -5.83 7.08 -25.66
CA ILE A 63 -5.86 7.01 -24.20
C ILE A 63 -4.68 7.81 -23.66
N SER A 64 -4.93 8.67 -22.67
CA SER A 64 -3.89 9.41 -21.97
C SER A 64 -3.67 8.85 -20.57
N LYS A 65 -2.42 8.50 -20.25
CA LYS A 65 -1.98 8.01 -18.94
C LYS A 65 -0.78 8.81 -18.44
N PRO A 66 -0.98 10.04 -17.93
CA PRO A 66 0.11 10.94 -17.58
C PRO A 66 0.96 10.47 -16.38
N ASN A 67 0.43 9.55 -15.57
CA ASN A 67 1.12 9.04 -14.38
C ASN A 67 2.08 7.88 -14.68
N ILE A 68 2.02 7.29 -15.88
CA ILE A 68 2.86 6.15 -16.26
C ILE A 68 4.02 6.69 -17.09
N SER A 69 5.25 6.37 -16.70
CA SER A 69 6.41 6.76 -17.49
C SER A 69 6.42 6.00 -18.83
N ALA A 70 6.96 6.65 -19.87
CA ALA A 70 7.15 6.05 -21.18
C ALA A 70 7.88 4.70 -21.10
N GLN A 71 8.95 4.62 -20.32
CA GLN A 71 9.74 3.40 -20.14
C GLN A 71 8.90 2.27 -19.54
N ILE A 72 8.12 2.54 -18.49
CA ILE A 72 7.28 1.52 -17.86
C ILE A 72 6.19 1.05 -18.82
N PHE A 73 5.54 1.97 -19.53
CA PHE A 73 4.48 1.61 -20.45
C PHE A 73 5.00 0.80 -21.64
N GLU A 74 6.20 1.09 -22.12
CA GLU A 74 6.86 0.30 -23.16
C GLU A 74 7.08 -1.16 -22.72
N ILE A 75 7.52 -1.37 -21.48
CA ILE A 75 7.67 -2.73 -20.91
C ILE A 75 6.31 -3.44 -20.84
N ILE A 76 5.27 -2.74 -20.37
CA ILE A 76 3.90 -3.30 -20.30
C ILE A 76 3.37 -3.63 -21.70
N LEU A 77 3.67 -2.83 -22.72
CA LEU A 77 3.29 -3.12 -24.10
C LEU A 77 4.00 -4.35 -24.65
N LYS A 78 5.30 -4.52 -24.39
CA LYS A 78 6.02 -5.75 -24.76
C LYS A 78 5.41 -6.98 -24.09
N TYR A 79 5.02 -6.87 -22.83
CA TYR A 79 4.24 -7.92 -22.14
C TYR A 79 2.88 -8.20 -22.79
N ILE A 80 2.12 -7.16 -23.15
CA ILE A 80 0.79 -7.35 -23.71
C ILE A 80 0.88 -8.09 -25.04
N ASN A 81 1.81 -7.72 -25.90
CA ASN A 81 1.87 -8.24 -27.26
C ASN A 81 2.68 -9.53 -27.39
N GLY A 82 3.84 -9.61 -26.73
CA GLY A 82 4.68 -10.79 -26.75
C GLY A 82 4.53 -11.68 -25.53
N GLY A 83 4.15 -11.14 -24.37
CA GLY A 83 4.27 -11.87 -23.11
C GLY A 83 5.70 -11.93 -22.56
N ILE A 84 6.62 -11.13 -23.12
CA ILE A 84 8.01 -11.07 -22.70
C ILE A 84 8.22 -9.81 -21.86
N VAL A 85 8.88 -9.98 -20.71
CA VAL A 85 9.36 -8.89 -19.85
C VAL A 85 10.76 -9.24 -19.40
N ASP A 86 11.72 -8.37 -19.73
CA ASP A 86 13.08 -8.44 -19.22
C ASP A 86 13.22 -7.49 -18.02
N THR A 87 13.60 -8.06 -16.88
CA THR A 87 13.87 -7.34 -15.63
C THR A 87 15.32 -7.43 -15.18
N GLU A 88 16.21 -8.08 -15.93
CA GLU A 88 17.57 -8.41 -15.48
C GLU A 88 18.37 -7.16 -15.07
N ASN A 89 18.25 -6.10 -15.87
CA ASN A 89 18.95 -4.82 -15.65
C ASN A 89 18.01 -3.68 -15.21
N THR A 90 16.79 -4.02 -14.78
CA THR A 90 15.79 -3.01 -14.39
C THR A 90 16.08 -2.50 -12.99
N ASP A 91 16.18 -1.17 -12.86
CA ASP A 91 16.31 -0.52 -11.56
C ASP A 91 15.19 -0.93 -10.60
N THR A 92 15.51 -1.09 -9.32
CA THR A 92 14.57 -1.63 -8.33
C THR A 92 13.35 -0.73 -8.14
N ARG A 93 13.51 0.59 -8.25
CA ARG A 93 12.38 1.51 -8.20
C ARG A 93 11.50 1.39 -9.43
N ILE A 94 12.10 1.25 -10.62
CA ILE A 94 11.35 1.00 -11.86
C ILE A 94 10.59 -0.32 -11.79
N MET A 95 11.18 -1.38 -11.21
CA MET A 95 10.51 -2.66 -11.00
C MET A 95 9.30 -2.53 -10.06
N HIS A 96 9.44 -1.79 -8.96
CA HIS A 96 8.33 -1.48 -8.07
C HIS A 96 7.22 -0.70 -8.79
N ASP A 97 7.56 0.37 -9.50
CA ASP A 97 6.57 1.16 -10.24
C ASP A 97 5.92 0.33 -11.36
N LEU A 98 6.68 -0.53 -12.06
CA LEU A 98 6.15 -1.45 -13.08
C LEU A 98 5.12 -2.42 -12.49
N MET A 99 5.40 -3.00 -11.32
CA MET A 99 4.46 -3.84 -10.58
C MET A 99 3.16 -3.08 -10.27
N ILE A 100 3.28 -1.84 -9.79
CA ILE A 100 2.15 -0.97 -9.47
C ILE A 100 1.29 -0.66 -10.71
N PHE A 101 1.91 -0.24 -11.81
CA PHE A 101 1.19 0.14 -13.02
C PHE A 101 0.65 -1.08 -13.79
N ALA A 102 1.31 -2.24 -13.71
CA ALA A 102 0.74 -3.49 -14.22
C ALA A 102 -0.56 -3.82 -13.48
N ASN A 103 -0.62 -3.64 -12.16
CA ASN A 103 -1.85 -3.80 -11.39
C ASN A 103 -2.92 -2.75 -11.76
N GLU A 104 -2.54 -1.47 -11.90
CA GLU A 104 -3.48 -0.39 -12.30
C GLU A 104 -4.12 -0.68 -13.67
N LEU A 105 -3.31 -1.13 -14.63
CA LEU A 105 -3.77 -1.57 -15.95
C LEU A 105 -4.37 -2.98 -15.94
N LYS A 106 -4.58 -3.58 -14.76
CA LYS A 106 -5.19 -4.90 -14.57
C LYS A 106 -4.54 -6.02 -15.40
N CYS A 107 -3.22 -5.94 -15.56
CA CYS A 107 -2.36 -7.00 -16.08
C CYS A 107 -1.96 -7.92 -14.91
N TRP A 108 -2.92 -8.67 -14.36
CA TRP A 108 -2.76 -9.37 -13.07
C TRP A 108 -1.63 -10.39 -13.06
N GLU A 109 -1.49 -11.20 -14.10
CA GLU A 109 -0.42 -12.21 -14.23
C GLU A 109 0.98 -11.55 -14.13
N LEU A 110 1.19 -10.44 -14.86
CA LEU A 110 2.43 -9.69 -14.80
C LEU A 110 2.67 -9.11 -13.40
N SER A 111 1.64 -8.47 -12.84
CA SER A 111 1.74 -7.84 -11.52
C SER A 111 2.11 -8.84 -10.44
N GLU A 112 1.44 -9.99 -10.38
CA GLU A 112 1.70 -11.03 -9.38
C GLU A 112 3.11 -11.62 -9.53
N LYS A 113 3.55 -11.85 -10.78
CA LYS A 113 4.89 -12.36 -11.04
C LYS A 113 5.98 -11.37 -10.63
N LEU A 114 5.77 -10.07 -10.90
CA LEU A 114 6.67 -9.01 -10.46
C LEU A 114 6.69 -8.88 -8.93
N GLU A 115 5.53 -8.97 -8.27
CA GLU A 115 5.44 -8.93 -6.82
C GLU A 115 6.28 -10.02 -6.16
N ASN A 116 6.12 -11.27 -6.61
CA ASN A 116 6.89 -12.39 -6.07
C ASN A 116 8.40 -12.23 -6.34
N HIS A 117 8.76 -11.85 -7.57
CA HIS A 117 10.16 -11.60 -7.91
C HIS A 117 10.78 -10.46 -7.10
N PHE A 118 10.03 -9.41 -6.83
CA PHE A 118 10.48 -8.27 -6.02
C PHE A 118 10.78 -8.69 -4.58
N ILE A 119 9.95 -9.53 -3.98
CA ILE A 119 10.15 -10.09 -2.64
C ILE A 119 11.41 -10.96 -2.60
N GLU A 120 11.56 -11.88 -3.56
CA GLU A 120 12.64 -12.86 -3.60
C GLU A 120 14.00 -12.22 -3.89
N SER A 121 14.07 -11.32 -4.87
CA SER A 121 15.33 -10.80 -5.39
C SER A 121 15.76 -9.45 -4.80
N LYS A 122 14.83 -8.66 -4.26
CA LYS A 122 15.08 -7.27 -3.81
C LYS A 122 14.86 -7.08 -2.31
N ALA A 123 14.91 -8.15 -1.51
CA ALA A 123 14.72 -8.12 -0.05
C ALA A 123 15.59 -7.09 0.69
N SER A 124 16.83 -6.85 0.26
CA SER A 124 17.70 -5.81 0.86
C SER A 124 17.17 -4.41 0.60
N TRP A 125 16.79 -4.10 -0.64
CA TRP A 125 16.26 -2.80 -1.02
C TRP A 125 14.90 -2.53 -0.37
N LEU A 126 14.07 -3.57 -0.26
CA LEU A 126 12.79 -3.55 0.47
C LEU A 126 12.97 -3.09 1.92
N ARG A 127 14.01 -3.57 2.61
CA ARG A 127 14.29 -3.18 4.00
C ARG A 127 14.72 -1.71 4.11
N THR A 128 15.52 -1.21 3.18
CA THR A 128 15.98 0.19 3.20
C THR A 128 14.88 1.18 2.79
N HIS A 129 13.89 0.73 2.02
CA HIS A 129 12.76 1.56 1.56
C HIS A 129 11.43 1.06 2.13
N PHE A 130 11.45 0.47 3.33
CA PHE A 130 10.33 -0.27 3.88
C PHE A 130 9.05 0.55 3.94
N THR A 131 9.11 1.73 4.56
CA THR A 131 7.95 2.59 4.74
C THR A 131 7.37 3.07 3.41
N PHE A 132 8.23 3.38 2.42
CA PHE A 132 7.78 3.73 1.07
C PHE A 132 6.99 2.58 0.43
N VAL A 133 7.52 1.36 0.49
CA VAL A 133 6.86 0.18 -0.10
C VAL A 133 5.57 -0.13 0.63
N TYR A 134 5.59 -0.11 1.96
CA TYR A 134 4.42 -0.42 2.76
C TYR A 134 3.26 0.55 2.48
N HIS A 135 3.53 1.85 2.38
CA HIS A 135 2.52 2.83 1.96
C HIS A 135 1.92 2.52 0.58
N SER A 136 2.74 2.07 -0.38
CA SER A 136 2.26 1.75 -1.73
C SER A 136 1.24 0.60 -1.73
N ILE A 137 1.36 -0.37 -0.83
CA ILE A 137 0.45 -1.52 -0.74
C ILE A 137 -0.98 -1.05 -0.47
N PHE A 138 -1.15 -0.16 0.50
CA PHE A 138 -2.46 0.36 0.92
C PHE A 138 -3.04 1.40 -0.03
N LYS A 139 -2.21 2.07 -0.82
CA LYS A 139 -2.68 2.94 -1.89
C LYS A 139 -3.38 2.15 -3.01
N HIS A 140 -2.93 0.91 -3.25
CA HIS A 140 -3.35 0.13 -4.41
C HIS A 140 -4.18 -1.13 -4.07
N ASN A 141 -4.26 -1.53 -2.79
CA ASN A 141 -5.16 -2.57 -2.25
C ASN A 141 -5.13 -3.93 -2.98
N LYS A 142 -3.97 -4.37 -3.48
CA LYS A 142 -3.86 -5.61 -4.29
C LYS A 142 -2.62 -6.48 -4.06
N PHE A 143 -1.59 -6.00 -3.36
CA PHE A 143 -0.31 -6.72 -3.21
C PHE A 143 -0.26 -7.59 -1.94
N LYS A 144 -1.03 -8.68 -1.93
CA LYS A 144 -1.20 -9.52 -0.72
C LYS A 144 0.08 -10.24 -0.28
N ASN A 145 0.91 -10.66 -1.23
CA ASN A 145 2.15 -11.39 -0.90
C ASN A 145 3.16 -10.42 -0.29
N LEU A 146 3.26 -9.22 -0.85
CA LEU A 146 4.10 -8.14 -0.35
C LEU A 146 3.59 -7.62 0.99
N GLU A 147 2.27 -7.48 1.16
CA GLU A 147 1.63 -7.13 2.43
C GLU A 147 2.00 -8.15 3.51
N THR A 148 1.85 -9.45 3.22
CA THR A 148 2.19 -10.53 4.14
C THR A 148 3.68 -10.52 4.49
N PHE A 149 4.55 -10.34 3.49
CA PHE A 149 5.99 -10.23 3.69
C PHE A 149 6.35 -9.06 4.62
N CYS A 150 5.84 -7.86 4.34
CA CYS A 150 6.07 -6.68 5.16
C CYS A 150 5.52 -6.83 6.58
N ASN A 151 4.30 -7.35 6.74
CA ASN A 151 3.68 -7.54 8.04
C ASN A 151 4.46 -8.54 8.91
N ASN A 152 5.05 -9.57 8.31
CA ASN A 152 5.92 -10.51 9.03
C ASN A 152 7.24 -9.87 9.49
N ILE A 153 7.74 -8.87 8.77
CA ILE A 153 8.90 -8.07 9.21
C ILE A 153 8.48 -7.16 10.37
N ILE A 154 7.37 -6.43 10.24
CA ILE A 154 6.86 -5.53 11.30
C ILE A 154 6.62 -6.30 12.59
N ALA A 155 6.07 -7.51 12.53
CA ALA A 155 5.84 -8.34 13.69
C ALA A 155 7.12 -8.55 14.52
N ARG A 156 8.26 -8.80 13.86
CA ARG A 156 9.55 -9.08 14.50
C ARG A 156 10.36 -7.83 14.81
N HIS A 157 10.21 -6.78 14.01
CA HIS A 157 10.97 -5.54 14.09
C HIS A 157 10.05 -4.31 13.96
N PRO A 158 9.14 -4.09 14.92
CA PRO A 158 8.13 -3.03 14.82
C PRO A 158 8.72 -1.62 14.69
N SER A 159 9.92 -1.39 15.23
CA SER A 159 10.63 -0.10 15.09
C SER A 159 10.80 0.35 13.64
N ILE A 160 10.88 -0.58 12.67
CA ILE A 160 11.04 -0.25 11.24
C ILE A 160 9.92 0.66 10.71
N ILE A 161 8.72 0.58 11.30
CA ILE A 161 7.57 1.40 10.90
C ILE A 161 7.23 2.43 11.97
N PHE A 162 7.24 2.06 13.26
CA PHE A 162 6.84 2.95 14.35
C PHE A 162 7.82 4.11 14.56
N GLU A 163 9.12 3.87 14.42
CA GLU A 163 10.16 4.91 14.57
C GLU A 163 10.42 5.67 13.25
N SER A 164 9.75 5.30 12.15
CA SER A 164 9.87 5.98 10.85
C SER A 164 9.36 7.41 10.97
N ALA A 165 10.02 8.35 10.27
CA ALA A 165 9.56 9.74 10.20
C ALA A 165 8.16 9.85 9.56
N GLU A 166 7.84 8.93 8.67
CA GLU A 166 6.58 8.81 7.93
C GLU A 166 5.53 7.97 8.66
N PHE A 167 5.75 7.57 9.92
CA PHE A 167 4.77 6.77 10.67
C PHE A 167 3.39 7.46 10.73
N THR A 168 3.38 8.78 10.92
CA THR A 168 2.14 9.57 11.02
C THR A 168 1.43 9.74 9.68
N SER A 169 2.05 9.40 8.54
CA SER A 169 1.37 9.38 7.23
C SER A 169 0.76 8.03 6.91
N LEU A 170 0.89 7.04 7.80
CA LEU A 170 0.38 5.70 7.57
C LEU A 170 -1.15 5.71 7.45
N HIS A 171 -1.68 5.04 6.44
CA HIS A 171 -3.11 4.91 6.25
C HIS A 171 -3.75 4.12 7.41
N GLU A 172 -4.95 4.50 7.85
CA GLU A 172 -5.64 3.89 9.01
C GLU A 172 -5.75 2.36 8.88
N SER A 173 -6.10 1.85 7.70
CA SER A 173 -6.20 0.41 7.46
C SER A 173 -4.88 -0.34 7.68
N ALA A 174 -3.74 0.28 7.40
CA ALA A 174 -2.43 -0.30 7.63
C ALA A 174 -2.12 -0.33 9.13
N LEU A 175 -2.40 0.77 9.84
CA LEU A 175 -2.26 0.84 11.29
C LEU A 175 -3.12 -0.23 11.97
N MET A 176 -4.40 -0.36 11.58
CA MET A 176 -5.30 -1.38 12.10
C MET A 176 -4.78 -2.81 11.88
N LEU A 177 -4.20 -3.10 10.72
CA LEU A 177 -3.61 -4.41 10.44
C LEU A 177 -2.43 -4.72 11.34
N ILE A 178 -1.58 -3.73 11.64
CA ILE A 178 -0.46 -3.87 12.58
C ILE A 178 -0.99 -4.10 14.00
N LEU A 179 -1.94 -3.29 14.45
CA LEU A 179 -2.50 -3.36 15.82
C LEU A 179 -3.23 -4.69 16.10
N LYS A 180 -3.86 -5.29 15.08
CA LYS A 180 -4.54 -6.60 15.19
C LYS A 180 -3.61 -7.78 15.45
N ARG A 181 -2.29 -7.62 15.30
CA ARG A 181 -1.33 -8.74 15.40
C ARG A 181 -1.04 -9.09 16.85
N ASP A 182 -1.23 -10.35 17.20
CA ASP A 182 -0.87 -10.89 18.53
C ASP A 182 0.63 -11.20 18.66
N ASP A 183 1.34 -11.33 17.54
CA ASP A 183 2.77 -11.67 17.50
C ASP A 183 3.69 -10.45 17.38
N LEU A 184 3.13 -9.24 17.47
CA LEU A 184 3.89 -7.98 17.40
C LEU A 184 4.84 -7.86 18.61
N GLN A 185 6.14 -7.82 18.36
CA GLN A 185 7.19 -7.74 19.38
C GLN A 185 7.36 -6.30 19.92
N MET A 186 6.29 -5.71 20.44
CA MET A 186 6.26 -4.37 21.04
C MET A 186 5.39 -4.36 22.29
N LYS A 187 5.75 -3.55 23.29
CA LYS A 187 4.93 -3.43 24.49
C LYS A 187 3.65 -2.66 24.17
N GLU A 188 2.52 -3.10 24.72
CA GLU A 188 1.24 -2.45 24.48
C GLU A 188 1.23 -0.98 24.94
N SER A 189 2.03 -0.62 25.95
CA SER A 189 2.17 0.78 26.39
C SER A 189 2.95 1.65 25.42
N GLU A 190 3.87 1.08 24.63
CA GLU A 190 4.57 1.79 23.55
C GLU A 190 3.64 1.93 22.34
N ILE A 191 2.86 0.88 22.02
CA ILE A 191 1.83 0.92 20.98
C ILE A 191 0.83 2.06 21.26
N TRP A 192 0.40 2.21 22.52
CA TRP A 192 -0.47 3.31 22.94
C TRP A 192 0.15 4.69 22.63
N ASP A 193 1.41 4.91 23.01
CA ASP A 193 2.10 6.20 22.75
C ASP A 193 2.12 6.53 21.26
N TYR A 194 2.42 5.53 20.42
CA TYR A 194 2.41 5.69 18.97
C TYR A 194 0.99 5.90 18.42
N LEU A 195 -0.02 5.24 18.95
CA LEU A 195 -1.41 5.46 18.54
C LEU A 195 -1.84 6.90 18.80
N ILE A 196 -1.51 7.45 19.96
CA ILE A 196 -1.77 8.85 20.30
C ILE A 196 -0.98 9.79 19.38
N LYS A 197 0.31 9.50 19.13
CA LYS A 197 1.14 10.27 18.17
C LYS A 197 0.52 10.27 16.77
N TRP A 198 0.04 9.13 16.29
CA TRP A 198 -0.61 9.03 14.98
C TRP A 198 -1.92 9.81 14.94
N GLY A 199 -2.79 9.61 15.95
CA GLY A 199 -4.11 10.25 16.02
C GLY A 199 -4.04 11.78 16.16
N THR A 200 -3.09 12.28 16.94
CA THR A 200 -2.85 13.74 17.07
C THR A 200 -2.32 14.33 15.77
N ALA A 201 -1.42 13.64 15.06
CA ALA A 201 -0.91 14.08 13.77
C ALA A 201 -1.99 14.15 12.66
N GLN A 202 -3.05 13.34 12.73
CA GLN A 202 -4.20 13.45 11.81
C GLN A 202 -5.07 14.68 12.09
N ASN A 203 -4.93 15.32 13.25
CA ASN A 203 -5.77 16.42 13.71
C ASN A 203 -4.91 17.65 14.04
N PRO A 204 -4.40 18.35 13.01
CA PRO A 204 -3.43 19.44 13.19
C PRO A 204 -3.99 20.68 13.92
N THR A 205 -5.31 20.74 14.14
CA THR A 205 -5.97 21.81 14.90
C THR A 205 -5.97 21.58 16.41
N LEU A 206 -5.55 20.40 16.88
CA LEU A 206 -5.48 20.12 18.31
C LEU A 206 -4.38 20.95 18.97
N PRO A 207 -4.61 21.48 20.19
CA PRO A 207 -3.56 22.15 20.95
C PRO A 207 -2.39 21.20 21.22
N GLU A 208 -1.17 21.73 21.22
CA GLU A 208 0.05 20.94 21.50
C GLU A 208 0.06 20.42 22.95
N LYS A 209 -0.42 21.23 23.89
CA LYS A 209 -0.44 20.90 25.32
C LYS A 209 -1.77 20.27 25.70
N LEU A 210 -1.71 19.11 26.35
CA LEU A 210 -2.91 18.37 26.73
C LEU A 210 -3.78 19.13 27.75
N GLU A 211 -3.20 20.01 28.56
CA GLU A 211 -3.91 20.85 29.53
C GLU A 211 -4.86 21.86 28.86
N GLU A 212 -4.62 22.19 27.59
CA GLU A 212 -5.42 23.12 26.80
C GLU A 212 -6.58 22.42 26.07
N TRP A 213 -6.74 21.09 26.24
CA TRP A 213 -7.74 20.33 25.50
C TRP A 213 -9.15 20.50 26.05
N SER A 214 -10.05 20.95 25.19
CA SER A 214 -11.50 20.95 25.43
C SER A 214 -12.10 19.55 25.29
N ASP A 215 -13.34 19.36 25.73
CA ASP A 215 -14.07 18.10 25.48
C ASP A 215 -14.21 17.79 23.99
N GLU A 216 -14.38 18.83 23.16
CA GLU A 216 -14.46 18.69 21.71
C GLU A 216 -13.14 18.15 21.12
N ASN A 217 -11.98 18.63 21.60
CA ASN A 217 -10.67 18.13 21.18
C ASN A 217 -10.50 16.63 21.46
N PHE A 218 -10.94 16.17 22.64
CA PHE A 218 -10.94 14.74 22.97
C PHE A 218 -11.90 13.94 22.06
N MET A 219 -13.07 14.48 21.75
CA MET A 219 -14.02 13.83 20.86
C MET A 219 -13.48 13.73 19.42
N THR A 220 -12.80 14.76 18.92
CA THR A 220 -12.09 14.72 17.63
C THR A 220 -11.08 13.59 17.59
N LEU A 221 -10.19 13.49 18.60
CA LEU A 221 -9.24 12.38 18.68
C LEU A 221 -9.95 11.02 18.78
N LYS A 222 -11.02 10.91 19.58
CA LYS A 222 -11.81 9.69 19.73
C LYS A 222 -12.38 9.23 18.39
N THR A 223 -12.92 10.15 17.59
CA THR A 223 -13.46 9.84 16.26
C THR A 223 -12.38 9.35 15.32
N THR A 224 -11.21 10.01 15.30
CA THR A 224 -10.07 9.56 14.48
C THR A 224 -9.56 8.18 14.88
N LEU A 225 -9.52 7.88 16.18
CA LEU A 225 -8.99 6.61 16.67
C LEU A 225 -10.07 5.52 16.84
N GLN A 226 -11.31 5.77 16.42
CA GLN A 226 -12.45 4.92 16.75
C GLN A 226 -12.26 3.46 16.35
N GLN A 227 -11.63 3.18 15.20
CA GLN A 227 -11.39 1.81 14.74
C GLN A 227 -10.14 1.18 15.36
N CYS A 228 -9.23 1.99 15.89
CA CYS A 228 -7.96 1.54 16.47
C CYS A 228 -8.06 1.32 17.99
N LEU A 229 -8.84 2.12 18.71
CA LEU A 229 -9.00 2.01 20.17
C LEU A 229 -9.44 0.62 20.65
N PRO A 230 -10.36 -0.10 19.97
CA PRO A 230 -10.75 -1.45 20.35
C PRO A 230 -9.67 -2.51 20.12
N LEU A 231 -8.62 -2.19 19.36
CA LEU A 231 -7.52 -3.11 19.05
C LEU A 231 -6.42 -3.08 20.12
N ILE A 232 -6.46 -2.11 21.04
CA ILE A 232 -5.50 -1.99 22.13
C ILE A 232 -5.83 -2.99 23.25
N ARG A 233 -4.84 -3.76 23.66
CA ARG A 233 -4.95 -4.75 24.76
C ARG A 233 -4.70 -4.06 26.10
N TYR A 234 -5.61 -3.19 26.53
CA TYR A 234 -5.43 -2.34 27.72
C TYR A 234 -4.95 -3.09 28.98
N PHE A 235 -5.39 -4.32 29.21
CA PHE A 235 -5.00 -5.14 30.36
C PHE A 235 -3.56 -5.69 30.30
N HIS A 236 -2.90 -5.61 29.14
CA HIS A 236 -1.47 -5.92 29.00
C HIS A 236 -0.58 -4.70 29.28
N ILE A 237 -1.17 -3.52 29.53
CA ILE A 237 -0.43 -2.31 29.88
C ILE A 237 -0.18 -2.30 31.40
N PRO A 238 1.07 -2.10 31.86
CA PRO A 238 1.36 -2.00 33.29
C PRO A 238 0.53 -0.92 33.98
N ASN A 239 0.04 -1.17 35.19
CA ASN A 239 -0.80 -0.21 35.94
C ASN A 239 -0.15 1.18 36.07
N SER A 240 1.18 1.25 36.20
CA SER A 240 1.90 2.53 36.18
C SER A 240 1.67 3.29 34.87
N ASP A 241 1.79 2.61 33.74
CA ASP A 241 1.60 3.18 32.41
C ASP A 241 0.13 3.53 32.16
N VAL A 242 -0.82 2.77 32.70
CA VAL A 242 -2.25 3.16 32.68
C VAL A 242 -2.43 4.52 33.36
N MET A 243 -1.81 4.73 34.52
CA MET A 243 -1.96 5.97 35.29
C MET A 243 -1.27 7.17 34.65
N TYR A 244 -0.10 6.98 34.03
CA TYR A 244 0.67 8.08 33.45
C TYR A 244 0.36 8.35 31.97
N LYS A 245 0.08 7.31 31.17
CA LYS A 245 -0.07 7.41 29.71
C LYS A 245 -1.52 7.35 29.25
N ILE A 246 -2.37 6.54 29.88
CA ILE A 246 -3.76 6.33 29.43
C ILE A 246 -4.73 7.29 30.11
N LYS A 247 -4.63 7.43 31.45
CA LYS A 247 -5.50 8.30 32.26
C LYS A 247 -5.64 9.73 31.73
N PRO A 248 -4.60 10.40 31.20
CA PRO A 248 -4.75 11.74 30.63
C PRO A 248 -5.75 11.79 29.46
N TYR A 249 -5.90 10.68 28.73
CA TYR A 249 -6.79 10.54 27.58
C TYR A 249 -8.09 9.78 27.90
N LYS A 250 -8.42 9.54 29.17
CA LYS A 250 -9.60 8.73 29.58
C LYS A 250 -10.92 9.10 28.89
N LYS A 251 -11.08 10.36 28.44
CA LYS A 251 -12.27 10.86 27.73
C LYS A 251 -12.48 10.21 26.36
N ILE A 252 -11.42 9.71 25.73
CA ILE A 252 -11.53 9.01 24.43
C ILE A 252 -11.95 7.55 24.59
N LEU A 253 -11.78 6.98 25.79
CA LEU A 253 -12.15 5.60 26.09
C LEU A 253 -13.65 5.46 26.33
N ASP A 254 -14.14 4.24 26.17
CA ASP A 254 -15.49 3.91 26.61
C ASP A 254 -15.55 3.80 28.12
N LYS A 255 -16.68 4.24 28.71
CA LYS A 255 -16.85 4.31 30.16
C LYS A 255 -16.65 2.95 30.83
N GLN A 256 -17.07 1.88 30.16
CA GLN A 256 -16.90 0.51 30.65
C GLN A 256 -15.42 0.12 30.74
N ILE A 257 -14.66 0.30 29.64
CA ILE A 257 -13.22 0.01 29.60
C ILE A 257 -12.48 0.77 30.70
N TRP A 258 -12.80 2.05 30.91
CA TRP A 258 -12.17 2.83 31.98
C TRP A 258 -12.53 2.31 33.38
N SER A 259 -13.78 1.90 33.61
CA SER A 259 -14.20 1.29 34.87
C SER A 259 -13.43 -0.01 35.15
N ASP A 260 -13.35 -0.87 34.14
CA ASP A 260 -12.69 -2.17 34.19
C ASP A 260 -11.20 -2.04 34.48
N LEU A 261 -10.53 -1.07 33.84
CA LEU A 261 -9.11 -0.77 34.12
C LEU A 261 -8.89 -0.29 35.55
N ASN A 262 -9.79 0.54 36.09
CA ASN A 262 -9.66 0.97 37.49
C ASN A 262 -9.87 -0.19 38.46
N GLN A 263 -10.81 -1.10 38.19
CA GLN A 263 -11.04 -2.28 39.03
C GLN A 263 -9.84 -3.23 38.99
N HIS A 264 -9.29 -3.50 37.81
CA HIS A 264 -8.08 -4.31 37.66
C HIS A 264 -6.87 -3.68 38.39
N SER A 265 -6.79 -2.35 38.41
CA SER A 265 -5.70 -1.65 39.10
C SER A 265 -5.78 -1.74 40.64
N THR A 266 -6.98 -1.89 41.21
CA THR A 266 -7.19 -2.01 42.66
C THR A 266 -7.26 -3.45 43.15
N LEU A 267 -7.69 -4.40 42.30
CA LEU A 267 -7.87 -5.81 42.62
C LEU A 267 -7.41 -6.70 41.43
N PRO A 268 -6.09 -6.87 41.22
CA PRO A 268 -5.55 -7.57 40.06
C PRO A 268 -5.90 -9.07 39.96
N ASP A 269 -6.32 -9.69 41.07
CA ASP A 269 -6.64 -11.13 41.14
C ASP A 269 -8.12 -11.47 40.87
N GLN A 270 -8.97 -10.47 40.57
CA GLN A 270 -10.38 -10.71 40.24
C GLN A 270 -10.62 -10.68 38.72
N PRO A 271 -11.43 -11.61 38.18
CA PRO A 271 -11.78 -11.58 36.77
C PRO A 271 -12.57 -10.31 36.44
N VAL A 272 -12.17 -9.66 35.34
CA VAL A 272 -12.81 -8.50 34.72
C VAL A 272 -13.65 -8.97 33.54
#